data_AF-A0A3M7NEI0-F1
#
_entry.id   AF-A0A3M7NEI0-F1
#
_cell.length_a   1.000
_cell.length_b   1.000
_cell.length_c   1.000
_cell.angle_alpha   90.00
_cell.angle_beta   90.00
_cell.angle_gamma   90.00
#
_symmetry.space_group_name_H-M   'P 1'
#
loop_
_entity.id
_entity.type
_entity.pdbx_description
1 polymer ?
#
loop_
_entity_poly.entity_id
_entity_poly.type
_entity_poly.pdbx_seq_one_letter_code
_entity_poly.pdbx_strand_id
1 'polypeptide(L)'
;MSSEAPIVLFDLPSRAPRRSWSPNPCKTPYTIPTIKLGDGTYLMDSIAIATELEKRYPSPSVHLDSPVRAKLETIMAGVGQYFAGIYIPLTPERLLTERSQAYWYKTREEWFGMPLSQFAAEKGGQRGWDAVKPYLQEATALLKADPSGPYFLGAEVSYADFIWAGLLLWAQRLGQDVWEKLLETAGPDAELNIKSSVQRAIRAKVLETYPQLEPHMEAIMPKKSQLDLIKLPDRVSLYSLDDRPLFFQHMDDPLIPHLKVVHQYPHAFKTVRIDRGAIRFVMSGATLMVPGLTSPGGRLPEDGGGYAKGEVVAVAAEGKEEVCMIGVLDVSTDEMRAKKKGPAISQGHYLGDGLWKIDLS
;
A
#
# COMPACT_ATOMS: atom_id res chain seq x y z
N MET A 1 28.44 22.99 18.40
CA MET A 1 26.98 22.92 18.16
C MET A 1 26.71 23.65 16.86
N SER A 2 26.71 22.93 15.73
CA SER A 2 26.36 23.51 14.42
C SER A 2 24.85 23.70 14.41
N SER A 3 24.40 24.96 14.47
CA SER A 3 22.99 25.30 14.27
C SER A 3 22.72 25.34 12.77
N GLU A 4 22.62 24.17 12.15
CA GLU A 4 22.25 24.09 10.73
C GLU A 4 20.77 24.40 10.58
N ALA A 5 20.49 25.47 9.84
CA ALA A 5 19.14 25.85 9.47
C ALA A 5 18.48 24.72 8.68
N PRO A 6 17.18 24.45 8.90
CA PRO A 6 16.47 23.34 8.26
C PRO A 6 16.46 23.50 6.73
N ILE A 7 16.66 22.38 6.02
CA ILE A 7 16.49 22.32 4.56
C ILE A 7 14.98 22.44 4.27
N VAL A 8 14.61 23.41 3.42
CA VAL A 8 13.22 23.64 3.02
C VAL A 8 13.04 23.18 1.58
N LEU A 9 12.13 22.22 1.38
CA LEU A 9 11.67 21.77 0.06
C LEU A 9 10.67 22.80 -0.47
N PHE A 10 10.90 23.36 -1.66
CA PHE A 10 9.95 24.27 -2.31
C PHE A 10 9.30 23.57 -3.50
N ASP A 11 7.99 23.72 -3.62
CA ASP A 11 7.29 23.60 -4.90
C ASP A 11 7.47 24.92 -5.67
N LEU A 12 7.54 24.88 -7.01
CA LEU A 12 7.69 26.10 -7.82
C LEU A 12 6.59 27.11 -7.43
N PRO A 13 6.89 28.39 -7.19
CA PRO A 13 5.91 29.34 -6.67
C PRO A 13 4.69 29.46 -7.58
N SER A 14 3.55 28.94 -7.13
CA SER A 14 2.28 28.94 -7.86
C SER A 14 1.52 30.28 -7.77
N ARG A 15 1.94 31.18 -6.87
CA ARG A 15 1.34 32.50 -6.61
C ARG A 15 2.29 33.64 -6.92
N ALA A 16 1.73 34.79 -7.31
CA ALA A 16 2.49 36.00 -7.63
C ALA A 16 3.22 36.58 -6.40
N PRO A 17 4.36 37.27 -6.55
CA PRO A 17 5.05 37.56 -7.81
C PRO A 17 5.86 36.34 -8.23
N ARG A 18 5.54 35.73 -9.37
CA ARG A 18 6.19 34.52 -9.90
C ARG A 18 7.62 34.82 -10.40
N ARG A 19 8.41 35.54 -9.60
CA ARG A 19 9.84 35.74 -9.83
C ARG A 19 10.49 34.40 -9.55
N SER A 20 10.88 33.70 -10.61
CA SER A 20 11.70 32.50 -10.47
C SER A 20 13.11 32.88 -10.06
N TRP A 21 13.75 32.04 -9.27
CA TRP A 21 15.06 32.29 -8.68
C TRP A 21 16.08 31.46 -9.47
N SER A 22 16.71 32.11 -10.47
CA SER A 22 17.66 31.59 -11.48
C SER A 22 17.24 30.36 -12.32
N PRO A 23 17.30 30.39 -13.66
CA PRO A 23 17.02 29.21 -14.50
C PRO A 23 18.10 28.12 -14.39
N ASN A 24 17.75 26.86 -14.64
CA ASN A 24 18.71 25.78 -14.88
C ASN A 24 19.63 26.17 -16.06
N PRO A 25 20.97 26.02 -15.97
CA PRO A 25 21.87 26.23 -17.09
C PRO A 25 21.65 25.28 -18.28
N CYS A 26 20.92 24.17 -18.14
CA CYS A 26 20.68 23.22 -19.23
C CYS A 26 19.20 22.87 -19.50
N LYS A 27 18.87 22.80 -20.80
CA LYS A 27 17.65 22.27 -21.44
C LYS A 27 16.31 22.89 -21.00
N THR A 28 15.90 22.69 -19.75
CA THR A 28 14.57 23.08 -19.23
C THR A 28 14.76 24.11 -18.12
N PRO A 29 14.26 25.36 -18.26
CA PRO A 29 14.57 26.45 -17.32
C PRO A 29 14.24 26.15 -15.86
N TYR A 30 13.28 25.26 -15.59
CA TYR A 30 12.88 24.83 -14.25
C TYR A 30 12.70 23.32 -14.21
N THR A 31 13.21 22.70 -13.16
CA THR A 31 13.14 21.25 -12.91
C THR A 31 12.77 21.01 -11.45
N ILE A 32 12.12 19.87 -11.19
CA ILE A 32 11.91 19.34 -9.86
C ILE A 32 12.83 18.12 -9.65
N PRO A 33 13.30 17.87 -8.42
CA PRO A 33 13.09 18.69 -7.22
C PRO A 33 13.90 20.00 -7.23
N THR A 34 13.47 20.96 -6.42
CA THR A 34 14.21 22.20 -6.12
C THR A 34 14.29 22.37 -4.59
N ILE A 35 15.48 22.72 -4.08
CA ILE A 35 15.71 22.98 -2.65
C ILE A 35 16.33 24.35 -2.44
N LYS A 36 16.19 24.86 -1.21
CA LYS A 36 16.95 26.00 -0.70
C LYS A 36 17.84 25.56 0.46
N LEU A 37 19.12 25.86 0.36
CA LEU A 37 20.12 25.58 1.40
C LEU A 37 20.13 26.70 2.46
N GLY A 38 20.72 26.42 3.62
CA GLY A 38 20.74 27.35 4.76
C GLY A 38 21.45 28.68 4.48
N ASP A 39 22.37 28.71 3.51
CA ASP A 39 23.07 29.90 3.03
C ASP A 39 22.26 30.75 2.02
N GLY A 40 21.04 30.32 1.71
CA GLY A 40 20.17 30.98 0.74
C GLY A 40 20.35 30.52 -0.71
N THR A 41 21.28 29.60 -0.99
CA THR A 41 21.50 29.02 -2.33
C THR A 41 20.32 28.16 -2.75
N TYR A 42 19.91 28.27 -4.01
CA TYR A 42 18.89 27.43 -4.62
C TYR A 42 19.53 26.40 -5.54
N LEU A 43 19.12 25.14 -5.41
CA LEU A 43 19.54 24.05 -6.29
C LEU A 43 18.32 23.36 -6.87
N MET A 44 18.45 22.93 -8.12
CA MET A 44 17.45 22.14 -8.83
C MET A 44 18.15 20.98 -9.53
N ASP A 45 17.38 19.97 -9.92
CA ASP A 45 17.86 18.67 -10.42
C ASP A 45 18.32 17.72 -9.30
N SER A 46 17.79 16.51 -9.29
CA SER A 46 18.02 15.53 -8.23
C SER A 46 19.50 15.16 -8.08
N ILE A 47 20.27 15.06 -9.17
CA ILE A 47 21.69 14.66 -9.07
C ILE A 47 22.56 15.83 -8.57
N ALA A 48 22.26 17.05 -8.99
CA ALA A 48 22.96 18.24 -8.52
C ALA A 48 22.69 18.47 -7.02
N ILE A 49 21.44 18.28 -6.61
CA ILE A 49 21.03 18.32 -5.21
C ILE A 49 21.75 17.25 -4.40
N ALA A 50 21.70 15.99 -4.84
CA ALA A 50 22.35 14.89 -4.12
C ALA A 50 23.87 15.11 -3.99
N THR A 51 24.52 15.57 -5.06
CA THR A 51 25.96 15.87 -5.06
C THR A 51 26.33 16.95 -4.04
N GLU A 52 25.57 18.05 -3.98
CA GLU A 52 25.84 19.10 -3.00
C GLU A 52 25.53 18.64 -1.57
N LEU A 53 24.44 17.89 -1.36
CA LEU A 53 24.10 17.37 -0.04
C LEU A 53 25.14 16.38 0.48
N GLU A 54 25.62 15.46 -0.36
CA GLU A 54 26.70 14.51 -0.02
C GLU A 54 27.99 15.26 0.36
N LYS A 55 28.32 16.33 -0.37
CA LYS A 55 29.49 17.17 -0.08
C LYS A 55 29.37 17.90 1.26
N ARG A 56 28.18 18.41 1.59
CA ARG A 56 27.94 19.15 2.86
C ARG A 56 27.76 18.21 4.05
N TYR A 57 27.14 17.06 3.81
CA TYR A 57 26.75 16.07 4.81
C TYR A 57 27.27 14.68 4.38
N PRO A 58 28.57 14.40 4.54
CA PRO A 58 29.18 13.16 4.06
C PRO A 58 28.75 11.91 4.85
N SER A 59 27.99 12.08 5.94
CA SER A 59 27.49 10.97 6.76
C SER A 59 26.07 11.26 7.27
N PRO A 60 25.10 10.36 7.06
CA PRO A 60 25.21 9.12 6.29
C PRO A 60 25.38 9.39 4.78
N SER A 61 26.22 8.61 4.12
CA SER A 61 26.46 8.70 2.68
C SER A 61 25.33 8.03 1.89
N VAL A 62 25.03 8.52 0.69
CA VAL A 62 24.21 7.78 -0.29
C VAL A 62 25.06 7.11 -1.38
N HIS A 63 26.38 7.04 -1.19
CA HIS A 63 27.32 6.30 -2.03
C HIS A 63 27.23 6.69 -3.52
N LEU A 64 27.27 8.00 -3.81
CA LEU A 64 27.16 8.52 -5.18
C LEU A 64 28.25 8.01 -6.12
N ASP A 65 29.42 7.63 -5.63
CA ASP A 65 30.52 7.06 -6.40
C ASP A 65 30.38 5.56 -6.69
N SER A 66 29.35 4.90 -6.13
CA SER A 66 29.14 3.46 -6.29
C SER A 66 28.93 3.07 -7.76
N PRO A 67 29.62 2.02 -8.25
CA PRO A 67 29.41 1.51 -9.61
C PRO A 67 28.00 0.94 -9.82
N VAL A 68 27.30 0.57 -8.74
CA VAL A 68 25.91 0.09 -8.82
C VAL A 68 24.97 1.19 -9.32
N ARG A 69 25.23 2.46 -8.98
CA ARG A 69 24.47 3.61 -9.50
C ARG A 69 24.54 3.68 -11.02
N ALA A 70 25.75 3.65 -11.59
CA ALA A 70 25.94 3.77 -13.04
C ALA A 70 25.30 2.60 -13.81
N LYS A 71 25.34 1.39 -13.24
CA LYS A 71 24.62 0.22 -13.79
C LYS A 71 23.12 0.45 -13.77
N LEU A 72 22.56 0.87 -12.63
CA LEU A 72 21.13 1.12 -12.52
C LEU A 72 20.67 2.28 -13.42
N GLU A 73 21.43 3.36 -13.55
CA GLU A 73 21.11 4.46 -14.47
C GLU A 73 21.02 3.99 -15.93
N THR A 74 21.90 3.08 -16.34
CA THR A 74 21.85 2.46 -17.68
C THR A 74 20.58 1.63 -17.85
N ILE A 75 20.25 0.79 -16.87
CA ILE A 75 19.01 -0.01 -16.86
C ILE A 75 17.78 0.91 -16.92
N MET A 76 17.77 1.97 -16.12
CA MET A 76 16.67 2.93 -16.02
C MET A 76 16.48 3.76 -17.27
N ALA A 77 17.53 4.04 -18.03
CA ALA A 77 17.40 4.63 -19.37
C ALA A 77 16.62 3.71 -20.32
N GLY A 78 16.90 2.41 -20.27
CA GLY A 78 16.13 1.38 -20.97
C GLY A 78 14.68 1.32 -20.49
N VAL A 79 14.45 1.28 -19.17
CA VAL A 79 13.10 1.34 -18.60
C VAL A 79 12.35 2.56 -19.13
N GLY A 80 12.93 3.76 -19.06
CA GLY A 80 12.30 4.98 -19.55
C GLY A 80 11.92 4.91 -21.04
N GLN A 81 12.82 4.39 -21.88
CA GLN A 81 12.59 4.28 -23.32
C GLN A 81 11.47 3.28 -23.67
N TYR A 82 11.49 2.08 -23.10
CA TYR A 82 10.55 1.02 -23.47
C TYR A 82 9.23 1.09 -22.69
N PHE A 83 9.24 1.70 -21.50
CA PHE A 83 8.03 1.93 -20.71
C PHE A 83 7.22 3.14 -21.19
N ALA A 84 7.81 4.03 -22.01
CA ALA A 84 7.17 5.23 -22.54
C ALA A 84 5.79 4.97 -23.17
N GLY A 85 5.65 3.87 -23.92
CA GLY A 85 4.38 3.47 -24.57
C GLY A 85 3.25 3.15 -23.60
N ILE A 86 3.57 2.85 -22.34
CA ILE A 86 2.60 2.54 -21.29
C ILE A 86 2.27 3.81 -20.51
N TYR A 87 3.27 4.50 -19.97
CA TYR A 87 2.98 5.57 -19.02
C TYR A 87 2.59 6.91 -19.66
N ILE A 88 3.15 7.24 -20.83
CA ILE A 88 2.93 8.58 -21.42
C ILE A 88 1.46 8.79 -21.79
N PRO A 89 0.76 7.81 -22.39
CA PRO A 89 -0.67 7.92 -22.66
C PRO A 89 -1.52 7.92 -21.39
N LEU A 90 -1.13 7.16 -20.36
CA LEU A 90 -1.89 7.06 -19.10
C LEU A 90 -1.74 8.30 -18.19
N THR A 91 -0.61 9.00 -18.29
CA THR A 91 -0.31 10.18 -17.46
C THR A 91 -1.41 11.27 -17.53
N PRO A 92 -1.83 11.76 -18.71
CA PRO A 92 -2.86 12.80 -18.79
C PRO A 92 -4.18 12.32 -18.21
N GLU A 93 -4.55 11.06 -18.45
CA GLU A 93 -5.83 10.48 -18.03
C GLU A 93 -5.91 10.25 -16.51
N ARG A 94 -4.80 9.86 -15.88
CA ARG A 94 -4.79 9.38 -14.49
C ARG A 94 -4.15 10.33 -13.49
N LEU A 95 -3.26 11.22 -13.94
CA LEU A 95 -2.46 12.07 -13.04
C LEU A 95 -2.68 13.56 -13.23
N LEU A 96 -3.08 14.00 -14.43
CA LEU A 96 -3.14 15.41 -14.77
C LEU A 96 -4.56 15.98 -14.69
N THR A 97 -4.63 17.25 -14.30
CA THR A 97 -5.86 18.05 -14.42
C THR A 97 -6.19 18.31 -15.88
N GLU A 98 -7.48 18.49 -16.22
CA GLU A 98 -7.95 18.78 -17.59
C GLU A 98 -7.14 19.91 -18.28
N ARG A 99 -6.85 20.98 -17.55
CA ARG A 99 -6.03 22.10 -18.05
C ARG A 99 -4.64 21.65 -18.51
N SER A 100 -4.02 20.72 -17.79
CA SER A 100 -2.66 20.25 -18.05
C SER A 100 -2.63 19.18 -19.14
N GLN A 101 -3.73 18.45 -19.34
CA GLN A 101 -3.86 17.45 -20.39
C GLN A 101 -3.69 18.05 -21.79
N ALA A 102 -4.30 19.20 -22.08
CA ALA A 102 -4.19 19.83 -23.39
C ALA A 102 -2.74 20.16 -23.78
N TYR A 103 -1.95 20.66 -22.82
CA TYR A 103 -0.51 20.88 -23.02
C TYR A 103 0.25 19.56 -23.19
N TRP A 104 -0.09 18.54 -22.40
CA TRP A 104 0.53 17.21 -22.47
C TRP A 104 0.33 16.57 -23.83
N TYR A 105 -0.91 16.43 -24.30
CA TYR A 105 -1.22 15.86 -25.61
C TYR A 105 -0.46 16.60 -26.72
N LYS A 106 -0.61 17.94 -26.80
CA LYS A 106 0.07 18.74 -27.82
C LYS A 106 1.58 18.48 -27.87
N THR A 107 2.25 18.61 -26.73
CA THR A 107 3.71 18.53 -26.68
C THR A 107 4.24 17.12 -26.89
N ARG A 108 3.55 16.08 -26.38
CA ARG A 108 4.02 14.70 -26.54
C ARG A 108 3.74 14.17 -27.94
N GLU A 109 2.61 14.54 -28.55
CA GLU A 109 2.34 14.20 -29.95
C GLU A 109 3.32 14.86 -30.90
N GLU A 110 3.73 16.11 -30.63
CA GLU A 110 4.83 16.77 -31.35
C GLU A 110 6.17 16.02 -31.15
N TRP A 111 6.46 15.53 -29.94
CA TRP A 111 7.69 14.76 -29.65
C TRP A 111 7.74 13.41 -30.36
N PHE A 112 6.61 12.69 -30.41
CA PHE A 112 6.54 11.37 -31.05
C PHE A 112 6.19 11.43 -32.54
N GLY A 113 5.75 12.59 -33.04
CA GLY A 113 5.30 12.78 -34.42
C GLY A 113 4.01 12.01 -34.76
N MET A 114 3.24 11.60 -33.75
CA MET A 114 2.00 10.82 -33.91
C MET A 114 1.05 11.04 -32.73
N PRO A 115 -0.27 10.77 -32.89
CA PRO A 115 -1.23 10.81 -31.80
C PRO A 115 -0.85 9.86 -30.65
N LEU A 116 -1.10 10.25 -29.40
CA LEU A 116 -0.78 9.39 -28.26
C LEU A 116 -1.58 8.09 -28.22
N SER A 117 -2.78 8.09 -28.80
CA SER A 117 -3.59 6.87 -28.98
C SER A 117 -2.92 5.88 -29.93
N GLN A 118 -2.34 6.37 -31.03
CA GLN A 118 -1.55 5.54 -31.95
C GLN A 118 -0.27 5.05 -31.28
N PHE A 119 0.45 5.92 -30.58
CA PHE A 119 1.66 5.55 -29.84
C PHE A 119 1.38 4.45 -28.80
N ALA A 120 0.28 4.57 -28.04
CA ALA A 120 -0.18 3.56 -27.09
C ALA A 120 -0.47 2.21 -27.77
N ALA A 121 -1.12 2.22 -28.93
CA ALA A 121 -1.42 1.01 -29.69
C ALA A 121 -0.15 0.34 -30.25
N GLU A 122 0.84 1.12 -30.69
CA GLU A 122 2.07 0.60 -31.29
C GLU A 122 3.13 0.15 -30.26
N LYS A 123 3.22 0.84 -29.12
CA LYS A 123 4.32 0.70 -28.15
C LYS A 123 3.86 0.34 -26.74
N GLY A 124 2.58 0.47 -26.43
CA GLY A 124 2.01 0.10 -25.14
C GLY A 124 1.55 -1.35 -25.08
N GLY A 125 0.56 -1.61 -24.21
CA GLY A 125 -0.02 -2.94 -24.03
C GLY A 125 1.01 -4.01 -23.66
N GLN A 126 0.70 -5.27 -24.02
CA GLN A 126 1.60 -6.40 -23.73
C GLN A 126 2.96 -6.24 -24.41
N ARG A 127 2.99 -5.67 -25.62
CA ARG A 127 4.25 -5.41 -26.35
C ARG A 127 5.20 -4.49 -25.56
N GLY A 128 4.66 -3.43 -24.97
CA GLY A 128 5.44 -2.54 -24.11
C GLY A 128 5.98 -3.26 -22.88
N TRP A 129 5.14 -4.10 -22.24
CA TRP A 129 5.55 -4.91 -21.09
C TRP A 129 6.65 -5.91 -21.44
N ASP A 130 6.53 -6.62 -22.57
CA ASP A 130 7.55 -7.56 -23.04
C ASP A 130 8.88 -6.83 -23.35
N ALA A 131 8.81 -5.61 -23.88
CA ALA A 131 9.98 -4.81 -24.22
C ALA A 131 10.70 -4.26 -22.98
N VAL A 132 9.98 -3.85 -21.93
CA VAL A 132 10.57 -3.32 -20.70
C VAL A 132 11.05 -4.43 -19.75
N LYS A 133 10.46 -5.63 -19.84
CA LYS A 133 10.74 -6.80 -19.00
C LYS A 133 12.23 -7.08 -18.74
N PRO A 134 13.11 -7.21 -19.74
CA PRO A 134 14.51 -7.52 -19.49
C PRO A 134 15.19 -6.50 -18.56
N TYR A 135 14.85 -5.22 -18.69
CA TYR A 135 15.41 -4.15 -17.85
C TYR A 135 14.89 -4.20 -16.41
N LEU A 136 13.59 -4.46 -16.21
CA LEU A 136 13.02 -4.61 -14.87
C LEU A 136 13.60 -5.84 -14.15
N GLN A 137 13.80 -6.93 -14.89
CA GLN A 137 14.42 -8.15 -14.36
C GLN A 137 15.91 -7.95 -14.06
N GLU A 138 16.63 -7.20 -14.89
CA GLU A 138 18.03 -6.85 -14.63
C GLU A 138 18.18 -5.95 -13.41
N ALA A 139 17.30 -4.96 -13.22
CA ALA A 139 17.28 -4.14 -12.01
C ALA A 139 17.01 -5.00 -10.76
N THR A 140 16.08 -5.95 -10.85
CA THR A 140 15.77 -6.88 -9.76
C THR A 140 16.93 -7.81 -9.44
N ALA A 141 17.62 -8.32 -10.47
CA ALA A 141 18.82 -9.13 -10.29
C ALA A 141 19.96 -8.33 -9.64
N LEU A 142 20.14 -7.06 -10.04
CA LEU A 142 21.13 -6.16 -9.45
C LEU A 142 20.81 -5.84 -7.99
N LEU A 143 19.53 -5.64 -7.64
CA LEU A 143 19.08 -5.44 -6.26
C LEU A 143 19.36 -6.66 -5.37
N LYS A 144 19.24 -7.87 -5.94
CA LYS A 144 19.45 -9.14 -5.23
C LYS A 144 20.90 -9.63 -5.23
N ALA A 145 21.81 -8.92 -5.88
CA ALA A 145 23.20 -9.37 -6.04
C ALA A 145 23.93 -9.48 -4.69
N ASP A 146 23.57 -8.64 -3.71
CA ASP A 146 24.07 -8.71 -2.34
C ASP A 146 22.93 -9.13 -1.38
N PRO A 147 22.95 -10.38 -0.87
CA PRO A 147 21.90 -10.89 0.00
C PRO A 147 22.01 -10.39 1.45
N SER A 148 23.00 -9.56 1.80
CA SER A 148 23.19 -9.07 3.18
C SER A 148 22.10 -8.10 3.64
N GLY A 149 21.30 -7.55 2.72
CA GLY A 149 20.17 -6.72 3.06
C GLY A 149 19.28 -6.38 1.86
N PRO A 150 18.29 -5.49 2.06
CA PRO A 150 17.23 -5.24 1.08
C PRO A 150 17.56 -4.15 0.06
N TYR A 151 18.79 -3.61 0.07
CA TYR A 151 19.21 -2.49 -0.76
C TYR A 151 20.18 -2.91 -1.85
N PHE A 152 20.41 -2.04 -2.82
CA PHE A 152 21.38 -2.28 -3.90
C PHE A 152 22.82 -2.48 -3.41
N LEU A 153 23.15 -2.02 -2.20
CA LEU A 153 24.41 -2.28 -1.49
C LEU A 153 24.21 -3.19 -0.27
N GLY A 154 23.25 -4.13 -0.36
CA GLY A 154 22.96 -5.07 0.70
C GLY A 154 22.32 -4.39 1.91
N ALA A 155 23.08 -4.24 2.99
CA ALA A 155 22.59 -3.63 4.23
C ALA A 155 22.53 -2.09 4.21
N GLU A 156 23.24 -1.43 3.29
CA GLU A 156 23.36 0.04 3.23
C GLU A 156 22.46 0.67 2.16
N VAL A 157 21.79 1.77 2.52
CA VAL A 157 20.97 2.56 1.58
C VAL A 157 21.89 3.36 0.67
N SER A 158 21.61 3.36 -0.63
CA SER A 158 22.35 4.10 -1.64
C SER A 158 21.44 4.97 -2.52
N TYR A 159 22.05 5.82 -3.34
CA TYR A 159 21.31 6.62 -4.31
C TYR A 159 20.58 5.77 -5.37
N ALA A 160 21.09 4.55 -5.65
CA ALA A 160 20.43 3.60 -6.52
C ALA A 160 19.05 3.19 -5.97
N ASP A 161 18.92 3.05 -4.66
CA ASP A 161 17.65 2.72 -4.01
C ASP A 161 16.61 3.82 -4.20
N PHE A 162 17.02 5.10 -4.16
CA PHE A 162 16.10 6.22 -4.42
C PHE A 162 15.65 6.29 -5.88
N ILE A 163 16.52 5.95 -6.84
CA ILE A 163 16.16 5.87 -8.26
C ILE A 163 15.10 4.78 -8.45
N TRP A 164 15.34 3.58 -7.92
CA TRP A 164 14.43 2.45 -8.04
C TRP A 164 13.11 2.68 -7.30
N ALA A 165 13.16 3.14 -6.05
CA ALA A 165 11.96 3.49 -5.29
C ALA A 165 11.14 4.60 -5.98
N GLY A 166 11.81 5.55 -6.64
CA GLY A 166 11.15 6.58 -7.45
C GLY A 166 10.30 6.00 -8.58
N LEU A 167 10.84 5.05 -9.35
CA LEU A 167 10.08 4.31 -10.37
C LEU A 167 8.87 3.60 -9.74
N LEU A 168 9.11 2.89 -8.64
CA LEU A 168 8.09 2.09 -7.98
C LEU A 168 6.92 2.94 -7.48
N LEU A 169 7.22 4.02 -6.75
CA LEU A 169 6.22 4.97 -6.26
C LEU A 169 5.46 5.64 -7.40
N TRP A 170 6.14 5.95 -8.50
CA TRP A 170 5.50 6.57 -9.65
C TRP A 170 4.57 5.60 -10.39
N ALA A 171 4.94 4.33 -10.54
CA ALA A 171 4.05 3.30 -11.08
C ALA A 171 2.80 3.13 -10.20
N GLN A 172 2.97 3.14 -8.87
CA GLN A 172 1.85 3.14 -7.93
C GLN A 172 0.93 4.36 -8.11
N ARG A 173 1.48 5.55 -8.39
CA ARG A 173 0.68 6.74 -8.67
C ARG A 173 -0.08 6.63 -9.99
N LEU A 174 0.51 6.05 -11.03
CA LEU A 174 -0.15 5.85 -12.33
C LEU A 174 -1.35 4.91 -12.25
N GLY A 175 -1.35 3.96 -11.32
CA GLY A 175 -2.48 3.06 -11.11
C GLY A 175 -2.04 1.75 -10.50
N GLN A 176 -2.93 1.16 -9.73
CA GLN A 176 -2.66 -0.11 -9.06
C GLN A 176 -2.43 -1.25 -10.06
N ASP A 177 -3.15 -1.24 -11.18
CA ASP A 177 -2.97 -2.17 -12.31
C ASP A 177 -1.56 -2.08 -12.92
N VAL A 178 -1.02 -0.86 -13.06
CA VAL A 178 0.33 -0.63 -13.58
C VAL A 178 1.39 -1.08 -12.57
N TRP A 179 1.16 -0.79 -11.29
CA TRP A 179 2.03 -1.21 -10.19
C TRP A 179 2.15 -2.74 -10.11
N GLU A 180 1.02 -3.44 -10.08
CA GLU A 180 0.98 -4.90 -10.00
C GLU A 180 1.65 -5.52 -11.22
N LYS A 181 1.34 -5.02 -12.42
CA LYS A 181 1.97 -5.54 -13.64
C LYS A 181 3.47 -5.27 -13.69
N LEU A 182 3.93 -4.14 -13.16
CA LEU A 182 5.37 -3.83 -13.05
C LEU A 182 6.06 -4.82 -12.12
N LEU A 183 5.49 -5.09 -10.95
CA LEU A 183 6.02 -6.07 -10.00
C LEU A 183 6.08 -7.48 -10.61
N GLU A 184 4.98 -7.95 -11.20
CA GLU A 184 4.91 -9.24 -11.90
C GLU A 184 5.98 -9.35 -13.00
N THR A 185 6.15 -8.28 -13.78
CA THR A 185 7.12 -8.23 -14.88
C THR A 185 8.57 -8.22 -14.37
N ALA A 186 8.82 -7.59 -13.22
CA ALA A 186 10.13 -7.51 -12.60
C ALA A 186 10.64 -8.87 -12.05
N GLY A 187 9.74 -9.80 -11.71
CA GLY A 187 10.08 -11.20 -11.41
C GLY A 187 9.16 -11.88 -10.38
N PRO A 188 9.18 -13.23 -10.30
CA PRO A 188 8.24 -14.03 -9.50
C PRO A 188 8.30 -13.79 -7.98
N ASP A 189 9.43 -13.36 -7.43
CA ASP A 189 9.51 -13.02 -5.99
C ASP A 189 9.03 -11.57 -5.68
N ALA A 190 8.30 -10.94 -6.60
CA ALA A 190 7.59 -9.69 -6.32
C ALA A 190 6.25 -9.92 -5.60
N GLU A 191 6.00 -11.15 -5.13
CA GLU A 191 5.17 -11.38 -3.96
C GLU A 191 5.70 -10.51 -2.82
N LEU A 192 4.82 -9.67 -2.24
CA LEU A 192 5.16 -8.74 -1.18
C LEU A 192 5.44 -9.51 0.11
N ASN A 193 6.55 -10.23 0.14
CA ASN A 193 7.11 -10.86 1.31
C ASN A 193 7.22 -9.82 2.42
N ILE A 194 6.51 -10.05 3.52
CA ILE A 194 6.51 -9.09 4.61
C ILE A 194 7.89 -9.11 5.25
N LYS A 195 8.55 -7.94 5.28
CA LYS A 195 9.82 -7.77 5.99
C LYS A 195 9.63 -8.16 7.45
N SER A 196 10.63 -8.80 8.05
CA SER A 196 10.57 -9.26 9.45
C SER A 196 10.24 -8.16 10.47
N SER A 197 10.58 -6.89 10.18
CA SER A 197 10.18 -5.73 11.00
C SER A 197 8.68 -5.43 10.94
N VAL A 198 8.10 -5.49 9.74
CA VAL A 198 6.66 -5.27 9.51
C VAL A 198 5.85 -6.41 10.12
N GLN A 199 6.32 -7.66 10.01
CA GLN A 199 5.71 -8.82 10.68
C GLN A 199 5.69 -8.65 12.21
N ARG A 200 6.77 -8.16 12.82
CA ARG A 200 6.78 -7.85 14.26
C ARG A 200 5.77 -6.76 14.62
N ALA A 201 5.65 -5.71 13.80
CA ALA A 201 4.68 -4.65 14.01
C ALA A 201 3.22 -5.16 13.89
N ILE A 202 2.93 -6.00 12.89
CA ILE A 202 1.63 -6.66 12.74
C ILE A 202 1.33 -7.52 13.96
N ARG A 203 2.28 -8.35 14.40
CA ARG A 203 2.12 -9.19 15.60
C ARG A 203 1.81 -8.35 16.85
N ALA A 204 2.49 -7.23 17.03
CA ALA A 204 2.21 -6.31 18.14
C ALA A 204 0.79 -5.71 18.04
N LYS A 205 0.37 -5.26 16.85
CA LYS A 205 -0.98 -4.72 16.61
C LYS A 205 -2.09 -5.76 16.85
N VAL A 206 -1.85 -7.03 16.46
CA VAL A 206 -2.76 -8.15 16.75
C VAL A 206 -2.90 -8.34 18.26
N LEU A 207 -1.80 -8.34 19.02
CA LEU A 207 -1.84 -8.55 20.47
C LEU A 207 -2.45 -7.37 21.22
N GLU A 208 -2.27 -6.15 20.73
CA GLU A 208 -2.92 -4.96 21.27
C GLU A 208 -4.45 -5.05 21.09
N THR A 209 -4.91 -5.50 19.92
CA THR A 209 -6.35 -5.59 19.60
C THR A 209 -7.00 -6.83 20.20
N TYR A 210 -6.28 -7.96 20.23
CA TYR A 210 -6.75 -9.29 20.63
C TYR A 210 -5.80 -9.92 21.66
N PRO A 211 -5.75 -9.39 22.90
CA PRO A 211 -4.77 -9.81 23.90
C PRO A 211 -4.89 -11.29 24.27
N GLN A 212 -6.08 -11.87 24.18
CA GLN A 212 -6.32 -13.28 24.47
C GLN A 212 -5.75 -14.27 23.43
N LEU A 213 -5.23 -13.77 22.30
CA LEU A 213 -4.48 -14.59 21.34
C LEU A 213 -3.03 -14.83 21.77
N GLU A 214 -2.50 -14.11 22.77
CA GLU A 214 -1.09 -14.22 23.19
C GLU A 214 -0.59 -15.67 23.37
N PRO A 215 -1.32 -16.58 24.04
CA PRO A 215 -0.87 -17.95 24.22
C PRO A 215 -0.77 -18.75 22.91
N HIS A 216 -1.51 -18.33 21.88
CA HIS A 216 -1.66 -19.04 20.61
C HIS A 216 -0.86 -18.41 19.47
N MET A 217 -0.27 -17.23 19.69
CA MET A 217 0.42 -16.49 18.63
C MET A 217 1.60 -17.24 18.03
N GLU A 218 2.26 -18.14 18.78
CA GLU A 218 3.35 -18.93 18.22
C GLU A 218 2.86 -20.03 17.27
N ALA A 219 1.62 -20.50 17.43
CA ALA A 219 0.97 -21.41 16.49
C ALA A 219 0.33 -20.66 15.30
N ILE A 220 -0.22 -19.46 15.53
CA ILE A 220 -0.87 -18.67 14.50
C ILE A 220 0.15 -18.02 13.56
N MET A 221 1.18 -17.39 14.13
CA MET A 221 2.19 -16.58 13.43
C MET A 221 3.56 -16.75 14.12
N PRO A 222 4.24 -17.90 13.90
CA PRO A 222 5.57 -18.17 14.47
C PRO A 222 6.57 -17.05 14.20
N LYS A 223 7.51 -16.77 15.11
CA LYS A 223 8.46 -15.66 14.94
C LYS A 223 9.45 -15.85 13.78
N LYS A 224 9.70 -17.11 13.41
CA LYS A 224 10.65 -17.49 12.35
C LYS A 224 9.98 -17.76 11.00
N SER A 225 8.65 -17.74 10.94
CA SER A 225 7.93 -17.98 9.69
C SER A 225 7.88 -16.70 8.85
N GLN A 226 7.70 -16.86 7.55
CA GLN A 226 7.55 -15.78 6.58
C GLN A 226 6.05 -15.56 6.34
N LEU A 227 5.55 -14.32 6.49
CA LEU A 227 4.16 -13.99 6.15
C LEU A 227 4.08 -13.45 4.72
N ASP A 228 3.04 -13.86 4.03
CA ASP A 228 2.70 -13.34 2.72
C ASP A 228 1.64 -12.25 2.83
N LEU A 229 1.79 -11.22 1.99
CA LEU A 229 0.82 -10.16 1.82
C LEU A 229 0.15 -10.28 0.46
N ILE A 230 -1.11 -10.69 0.47
CA ILE A 230 -1.94 -10.79 -0.71
C ILE A 230 -2.82 -9.54 -0.80
N LYS A 231 -2.73 -8.81 -1.91
CA LYS A 231 -3.62 -7.67 -2.17
C LYS A 231 -4.89 -8.18 -2.84
N LEU A 232 -6.02 -7.94 -2.19
CA LEU A 232 -7.35 -8.27 -2.68
C LEU A 232 -7.99 -7.01 -3.31
N PRO A 233 -9.09 -7.17 -4.09
CA PRO A 233 -9.89 -6.05 -4.55
C PRO A 233 -10.32 -5.10 -3.42
N ASP A 234 -10.75 -3.90 -3.79
CA ASP A 234 -11.20 -2.86 -2.83
C ASP A 234 -10.14 -2.43 -1.82
N ARG A 235 -8.85 -2.57 -2.16
CA ARG A 235 -7.70 -2.17 -1.32
C ARG A 235 -7.62 -2.93 0.01
N VAL A 236 -8.09 -4.18 0.01
CA VAL A 236 -7.95 -5.08 1.14
C VAL A 236 -6.59 -5.78 1.08
N SER A 237 -5.91 -5.85 2.22
CA SER A 237 -4.66 -6.56 2.42
C SER A 237 -4.94 -7.82 3.22
N LEU A 238 -4.71 -8.99 2.65
CA LEU A 238 -4.80 -10.28 3.32
C LEU A 238 -3.39 -10.75 3.72
N TYR A 239 -3.26 -11.15 4.98
CA TYR A 239 -2.06 -11.71 5.57
C TYR A 239 -2.23 -13.22 5.68
N SER A 240 -1.39 -13.98 4.99
CA SER A 240 -1.41 -15.45 4.98
C SER A 240 -0.07 -16.04 5.41
N LEU A 241 -0.12 -17.30 5.86
CA LEU A 241 1.03 -18.10 6.20
C LEU A 241 0.80 -19.53 5.70
N ASP A 242 1.67 -20.04 4.84
CA ASP A 242 1.56 -21.39 4.27
C ASP A 242 0.16 -21.65 3.67
N ASP A 243 -0.28 -20.75 2.78
CA ASP A 243 -1.60 -20.77 2.12
C ASP A 243 -2.81 -20.71 3.07
N ARG A 244 -2.59 -20.40 4.35
CA ARG A 244 -3.65 -20.22 5.35
C ARG A 244 -3.91 -18.72 5.56
N PRO A 245 -5.12 -18.22 5.27
CA PRO A 245 -5.47 -16.83 5.54
C PRO A 245 -5.60 -16.60 7.06
N LEU A 246 -4.95 -15.55 7.56
CA LEU A 246 -4.90 -15.25 9.00
C LEU A 246 -5.67 -13.99 9.37
N PHE A 247 -5.31 -12.88 8.76
CA PHE A 247 -5.86 -11.55 9.07
C PHE A 247 -6.04 -10.77 7.78
N PHE A 248 -6.96 -9.82 7.76
CA PHE A 248 -7.12 -8.89 6.66
C PHE A 248 -7.33 -7.46 7.18
N GLN A 249 -7.00 -6.49 6.35
CA GLN A 249 -7.12 -5.07 6.67
C GLN A 249 -7.55 -4.31 5.43
N HIS A 250 -8.61 -3.53 5.54
CA HIS A 250 -8.97 -2.54 4.53
C HIS A 250 -8.26 -1.22 4.86
N MET A 251 -7.32 -0.80 4.01
CA MET A 251 -6.55 0.45 4.22
C MET A 251 -5.99 0.58 5.66
N ASP A 252 -6.44 1.60 6.40
CA ASP A 252 -6.01 1.94 7.75
C ASP A 252 -6.97 1.43 8.85
N ASP A 253 -7.99 0.65 8.47
CA ASP A 253 -8.97 0.09 9.40
C ASP A 253 -8.31 -0.87 10.41
N PRO A 254 -9.01 -1.26 11.49
CA PRO A 254 -8.54 -2.30 12.39
C PRO A 254 -8.17 -3.58 11.62
N LEU A 255 -7.13 -4.27 12.10
CA LEU A 255 -6.74 -5.56 11.54
C LEU A 255 -7.75 -6.62 12.00
N ILE A 256 -8.48 -7.24 11.07
CA ILE A 256 -9.58 -8.17 11.35
C ILE A 256 -9.09 -9.61 11.12
N PRO A 257 -9.32 -10.56 12.04
CA PRO A 257 -8.96 -11.96 11.84
C PRO A 257 -9.90 -12.62 10.84
N HIS A 258 -9.35 -13.55 10.07
CA HIS A 258 -10.14 -14.41 9.19
C HIS A 258 -11.04 -15.35 10.02
N LEU A 259 -12.23 -15.70 9.53
CA LEU A 259 -13.18 -16.54 10.29
C LEU A 259 -12.60 -17.90 10.69
N LYS A 260 -11.73 -18.49 9.86
CA LYS A 260 -10.98 -19.72 10.21
C LYS A 260 -10.15 -19.57 11.49
N VAL A 261 -9.54 -18.40 11.72
CA VAL A 261 -8.80 -18.12 12.97
C VAL A 261 -9.77 -17.93 14.13
N VAL A 262 -10.89 -17.24 13.89
CA VAL A 262 -11.94 -17.03 14.90
C VAL A 262 -12.54 -18.35 15.37
N HIS A 263 -12.84 -19.27 14.46
CA HIS A 263 -13.35 -20.61 14.77
C HIS A 263 -12.34 -21.48 15.51
N GLN A 264 -11.04 -21.30 15.24
CA GLN A 264 -9.99 -22.03 15.94
C GLN A 264 -9.76 -21.53 17.38
N TYR A 265 -9.98 -20.24 17.64
CA TYR A 265 -9.74 -19.59 18.94
C TYR A 265 -10.92 -18.69 19.37
N PRO A 266 -12.15 -19.22 19.49
CA PRO A 266 -13.36 -18.41 19.64
C PRO A 266 -13.38 -17.63 20.96
N HIS A 267 -12.72 -18.14 22.00
CA HIS A 267 -12.61 -17.47 23.30
C HIS A 267 -11.87 -16.13 23.21
N ALA A 268 -11.01 -15.95 22.21
CA ALA A 268 -10.12 -14.79 22.13
C ALA A 268 -10.79 -13.51 21.59
N PHE A 269 -12.07 -13.58 21.18
CA PHE A 269 -12.76 -12.50 20.47
C PHE A 269 -14.02 -12.02 21.21
N LYS A 270 -14.21 -10.70 21.20
CA LYS A 270 -15.46 -10.06 21.63
C LYS A 270 -16.60 -10.59 20.76
N THR A 271 -17.68 -11.03 21.39
CA THR A 271 -18.76 -11.74 20.69
C THR A 271 -20.13 -11.15 21.00
N VAL A 272 -20.94 -10.96 19.97
CA VAL A 272 -22.37 -10.64 20.07
C VAL A 272 -23.18 -11.76 19.43
N ARG A 273 -24.47 -11.90 19.79
CA ARG A 273 -25.34 -12.93 19.22
C ARG A 273 -26.53 -12.31 18.50
N ILE A 274 -26.81 -12.80 17.30
CA ILE A 274 -28.01 -12.46 16.54
C ILE A 274 -29.10 -13.52 16.69
N ASP A 275 -30.36 -13.11 16.49
CA ASP A 275 -31.47 -14.06 16.38
C ASP A 275 -31.47 -14.87 15.08
N ARG A 276 -32.31 -15.91 15.05
CA ARG A 276 -32.49 -16.78 13.87
C ARG A 276 -32.92 -16.05 12.59
N GLY A 277 -33.68 -14.96 12.70
CA GLY A 277 -34.19 -14.22 11.56
C GLY A 277 -33.10 -13.46 10.80
N ALA A 278 -32.08 -12.99 11.52
CA ALA A 278 -30.96 -12.25 10.96
C ALA A 278 -29.94 -13.15 10.22
N ILE A 279 -29.85 -14.44 10.55
CA ILE A 279 -28.82 -15.38 10.03
C ILE A 279 -28.75 -15.36 8.50
N ARG A 280 -29.89 -15.53 7.83
CA ARG A 280 -29.94 -15.60 6.37
C ARG A 280 -29.39 -14.33 5.70
N PHE A 281 -29.63 -13.18 6.32
CA PHE A 281 -29.26 -11.88 5.77
C PHE A 281 -27.76 -11.62 5.94
N VAL A 282 -27.22 -11.97 7.12
CA VAL A 282 -25.77 -11.94 7.38
C VAL A 282 -25.04 -12.85 6.40
N MET A 283 -25.52 -14.08 6.19
CA MET A 283 -24.95 -15.00 5.20
C MET A 283 -25.11 -14.56 3.74
N SER A 284 -25.87 -13.50 3.48
CA SER A 284 -26.03 -12.89 2.16
C SER A 284 -25.25 -11.57 2.02
N GLY A 285 -24.45 -11.18 3.03
CA GLY A 285 -23.67 -9.95 3.04
C GLY A 285 -24.48 -8.68 3.29
N ALA A 286 -25.70 -8.79 3.79
CA ALA A 286 -26.49 -7.62 4.16
C ALA A 286 -25.97 -6.97 5.45
N THR A 287 -26.13 -5.64 5.56
CA THR A 287 -25.88 -4.89 6.80
C THR A 287 -26.63 -5.54 7.98
N LEU A 288 -25.91 -5.84 9.05
CA LEU A 288 -26.51 -6.31 10.28
C LEU A 288 -27.17 -5.14 11.01
N MET A 289 -28.47 -5.27 11.25
CA MET A 289 -29.28 -4.24 11.90
C MET A 289 -29.42 -4.51 13.40
N VAL A 290 -29.42 -3.43 14.21
CA VAL A 290 -29.56 -3.48 15.68
C VAL A 290 -30.72 -4.36 16.18
N PRO A 291 -31.93 -4.36 15.56
CA PRO A 291 -33.03 -5.21 16.01
C PRO A 291 -32.67 -6.69 16.13
N GLY A 292 -31.81 -7.22 15.25
CA GLY A 292 -31.37 -8.62 15.28
C GLY A 292 -30.51 -8.99 16.48
N LEU A 293 -29.91 -8.00 17.14
CA LEU A 293 -29.06 -8.13 18.33
C LEU A 293 -29.83 -7.86 19.64
N THR A 294 -30.87 -7.04 19.57
CA THR A 294 -31.70 -6.64 20.74
C THR A 294 -33.01 -7.41 20.89
N SER A 295 -33.27 -8.37 20.00
CA SER A 295 -34.44 -9.26 20.05
C SER A 295 -34.29 -10.33 21.15
N PRO A 296 -35.34 -11.11 21.45
CA PRO A 296 -35.26 -12.20 22.45
C PRO A 296 -34.18 -13.26 22.13
N GLY A 297 -33.91 -13.49 20.85
CA GLY A 297 -32.86 -14.40 20.37
C GLY A 297 -31.47 -13.76 20.37
N GLY A 298 -31.38 -12.44 20.21
CA GLY A 298 -30.14 -11.68 20.26
C GLY A 298 -29.53 -11.58 21.66
N ARG A 299 -28.21 -11.36 21.74
CA ARG A 299 -27.48 -11.07 22.98
C ARG A 299 -26.39 -10.05 22.71
N LEU A 300 -26.38 -9.01 23.55
CA LEU A 300 -25.29 -8.06 23.68
C LEU A 300 -24.56 -8.31 25.02
N PRO A 301 -23.28 -7.94 25.17
CA PRO A 301 -22.54 -8.09 26.43
C PRO A 301 -23.20 -7.32 27.58
N GLU A 302 -23.19 -7.88 28.79
CA GLU A 302 -23.85 -7.32 29.98
C GLU A 302 -23.33 -5.92 30.36
N ASP A 303 -24.09 -5.21 31.21
CA ASP A 303 -23.81 -3.84 31.61
C ASP A 303 -22.43 -3.74 32.29
N GLY A 304 -21.57 -2.85 31.78
CA GLY A 304 -20.16 -2.71 32.18
C GLY A 304 -19.16 -3.50 31.34
N GLY A 305 -19.64 -4.39 30.45
CA GLY A 305 -18.85 -5.12 29.45
C GLY A 305 -19.09 -4.65 28.01
N GLY A 306 -19.71 -3.47 27.83
CA GLY A 306 -20.09 -2.94 26.54
C GLY A 306 -18.91 -2.74 25.58
N TYR A 307 -19.19 -2.87 24.28
CA TYR A 307 -18.20 -2.67 23.22
C TYR A 307 -18.41 -1.31 22.55
N ALA A 308 -17.30 -0.64 22.28
CA ALA A 308 -17.30 0.70 21.69
C ALA A 308 -17.49 0.65 20.16
N LYS A 309 -17.89 1.78 19.59
CA LYS A 309 -17.86 1.98 18.13
C LYS A 309 -16.44 1.81 17.62
N GLY A 310 -16.27 1.15 16.47
CA GLY A 310 -14.98 0.88 15.86
C GLY A 310 -14.29 -0.39 16.37
N GLU A 311 -14.84 -1.06 17.39
CA GLU A 311 -14.32 -2.34 17.84
C GLU A 311 -14.72 -3.49 16.92
N VAL A 312 -13.82 -4.45 16.76
CA VAL A 312 -14.06 -5.67 15.98
C VAL A 312 -14.77 -6.70 16.85
N VAL A 313 -15.87 -7.26 16.34
CA VAL A 313 -16.68 -8.25 17.05
C VAL A 313 -17.02 -9.45 16.17
N ALA A 314 -16.94 -10.64 16.77
CA ALA A 314 -17.49 -11.87 16.22
C ALA A 314 -19.02 -11.91 16.45
N VAL A 315 -19.75 -12.45 15.47
CA VAL A 315 -21.21 -12.55 15.48
C VAL A 315 -21.61 -14.01 15.51
N ALA A 316 -22.02 -14.48 16.68
CA ALA A 316 -22.63 -15.77 16.89
C ALA A 316 -24.12 -15.75 16.49
N ALA A 317 -24.68 -16.92 16.21
CA ALA A 317 -26.08 -17.05 15.82
C ALA A 317 -26.86 -17.92 16.81
N GLU A 318 -28.12 -17.56 17.07
CA GLU A 318 -29.01 -18.33 17.94
C GLU A 318 -29.18 -19.77 17.45
N GLY A 319 -28.78 -20.74 18.29
CA GLY A 319 -28.86 -22.17 17.98
C GLY A 319 -27.75 -22.68 17.06
N LYS A 320 -26.65 -21.91 16.92
CA LYS A 320 -25.42 -22.32 16.22
C LYS A 320 -24.24 -22.19 17.17
N GLU A 321 -23.27 -23.08 17.03
CA GLU A 321 -22.02 -23.06 17.79
C GLU A 321 -21.00 -22.14 17.14
N GLU A 322 -20.91 -22.18 15.80
CA GLU A 322 -19.96 -21.38 15.03
C GLU A 322 -20.40 -19.93 14.83
N VAL A 323 -19.41 -19.04 14.79
CA VAL A 323 -19.56 -17.63 14.41
C VAL A 323 -19.89 -17.52 12.93
N CYS A 324 -20.88 -16.71 12.56
CA CYS A 324 -21.29 -16.56 11.15
C CYS A 324 -20.67 -15.33 10.46
N MET A 325 -20.19 -14.35 11.21
CA MET A 325 -19.59 -13.12 10.69
C MET A 325 -18.61 -12.51 11.69
N ILE A 326 -17.63 -11.78 11.21
CA ILE A 326 -16.82 -10.85 11.99
C ILE A 326 -16.82 -9.48 11.32
N GLY A 327 -16.96 -8.41 12.09
CA GLY A 327 -17.01 -7.06 11.55
C GLY A 327 -16.81 -5.97 12.59
N VAL A 328 -16.81 -4.72 12.12
CA VAL A 328 -16.57 -3.53 12.95
C VAL A 328 -17.91 -2.94 13.39
N LEU A 329 -18.02 -2.57 14.65
CA LEU A 329 -19.21 -1.92 15.19
C LEU A 329 -19.38 -0.49 14.66
N ASP A 330 -20.51 -0.20 14.00
CA ASP A 330 -20.87 1.14 13.54
C ASP A 330 -21.37 2.06 14.67
N VAL A 331 -21.90 1.44 15.74
CA VAL A 331 -22.42 2.08 16.96
C VAL A 331 -22.05 1.22 18.18
N SER A 332 -21.96 1.81 19.38
CA SER A 332 -21.63 1.05 20.59
C SER A 332 -22.78 0.15 21.04
N THR A 333 -22.48 -0.92 21.79
CA THR A 333 -23.52 -1.83 22.31
C THR A 333 -24.50 -1.12 23.25
N ASP A 334 -24.05 -0.09 23.96
CA ASP A 334 -24.90 0.71 24.85
C ASP A 334 -25.89 1.56 24.03
N GLU A 335 -25.42 2.14 22.93
CA GLU A 335 -26.27 2.86 21.99
C GLU A 335 -27.27 1.92 21.32
N MET A 336 -26.87 0.69 20.99
CA MET A 336 -27.77 -0.34 20.47
C MET A 336 -28.90 -0.65 21.45
N ARG A 337 -28.57 -0.85 22.74
CA ARG A 337 -29.57 -1.10 23.80
C ARG A 337 -30.54 0.07 23.95
N ALA A 338 -30.05 1.30 23.88
CA ALA A 338 -30.85 2.50 24.04
C ALA A 338 -31.77 2.77 22.84
N LYS A 339 -31.23 2.73 21.62
CA LYS A 339 -31.97 3.14 20.39
C LYS A 339 -32.75 2.00 19.75
N LYS A 340 -32.28 0.76 19.87
CA LYS A 340 -32.88 -0.46 19.27
C LYS A 340 -33.16 -0.37 17.76
N LYS A 341 -32.46 0.50 17.04
CA LYS A 341 -32.64 0.73 15.59
C LYS A 341 -31.35 1.19 14.93
N GLY A 342 -31.28 1.02 13.61
CA GLY A 342 -30.14 1.44 12.79
C GLY A 342 -29.17 0.29 12.45
N PRO A 343 -28.13 0.59 11.66
CA PRO A 343 -27.07 -0.35 11.33
C PRO A 343 -26.19 -0.61 12.56
N ALA A 344 -25.88 -1.88 12.80
CA ALA A 344 -24.95 -2.32 13.84
C ALA A 344 -23.57 -2.61 13.26
N ILE A 345 -23.53 -3.34 12.13
CA ILE A 345 -22.31 -3.69 11.40
C ILE A 345 -22.63 -3.61 9.91
N SER A 346 -21.99 -2.68 9.21
CA SER A 346 -22.17 -2.46 7.76
C SER A 346 -21.17 -3.20 6.90
N GLN A 347 -19.98 -3.50 7.45
CA GLN A 347 -18.89 -4.17 6.75
C GLN A 347 -18.36 -5.32 7.62
N GLY A 348 -18.19 -6.48 7.01
CA GLY A 348 -17.73 -7.66 7.71
C GLY A 348 -17.44 -8.82 6.77
N HIS A 349 -16.68 -9.78 7.29
CA HIS A 349 -16.38 -11.04 6.65
C HIS A 349 -17.33 -12.11 7.21
N TYR A 350 -18.02 -12.86 6.35
CA TYR A 350 -19.05 -13.81 6.74
C TYR A 350 -18.89 -15.17 6.06
N LEU A 351 -19.51 -16.20 6.64
CA LEU A 351 -19.44 -17.56 6.09
C LEU A 351 -20.07 -17.63 4.69
N GLY A 352 -19.26 -18.03 3.72
CA GLY A 352 -19.67 -18.18 2.32
C GLY A 352 -19.42 -16.97 1.43
N ASP A 353 -18.82 -15.90 1.95
CA ASP A 353 -18.33 -14.77 1.14
C ASP A 353 -17.11 -15.16 0.28
N GLY A 354 -16.61 -14.21 -0.51
CA GLY A 354 -15.45 -14.43 -1.37
C GLY A 354 -14.17 -14.73 -0.58
N LEU A 355 -13.99 -14.10 0.59
CA LEU A 355 -12.82 -14.31 1.43
C LEU A 355 -12.85 -15.69 2.10
N TRP A 356 -14.03 -16.20 2.48
CA TRP A 356 -14.21 -17.54 3.03
C TRP A 356 -13.88 -18.62 2.00
N LYS A 357 -14.28 -18.39 0.75
CA LYS A 357 -14.08 -19.29 -0.39
C LYS A 357 -12.73 -19.13 -1.06
N ILE A 358 -11.88 -18.24 -0.55
CA ILE A 358 -10.58 -17.98 -1.16
C ILE A 358 -9.74 -19.25 -1.12
N ASP A 359 -9.24 -19.63 -2.29
CA ASP A 359 -8.27 -20.69 -2.45
C ASP A 359 -6.91 -20.01 -2.64
N LEU A 360 -5.97 -20.38 -1.77
CA LEU A 360 -4.60 -19.86 -1.79
C LEU A 360 -3.60 -20.93 -2.25
N SER A 361 -4.07 -22.14 -2.57
CA SER A 361 -3.23 -23.28 -2.96
C SER A 361 -2.90 -23.35 -4.45
#